data_AF-A0A8S0YXS3-F1
#
_entry.id   AF-A0A8S0YXS3-F1
#
_cell.length_a   1.000
_cell.length_b   1.000
_cell.length_c   1.000
_cell.angle_alpha   90.00
_cell.angle_beta   90.00
_cell.angle_gamma   90.00
#
_symmetry.space_group_name_H-M   'P 1'
#
loop_
_entity.id
_entity.type
_entity.pdbx_description
1 polymer ?
#
loop_
_entity_poly.entity_id
_entity_poly.type
_entity_poly.pdbx_seq_one_letter_code
_entity_poly.pdbx_strand_id
1 'polypeptide(L)'
;MINFSSTNYVEVSFKQSSKLVYTSHIKLDQEVVIVIHGYESNADEVFIVNIIESLIETFGDNKSYCALNWKVEASAYIGPIAQPIKKLLGIKLLGIDYFPVSLIAAGVGSDLGKALLELKSSGVQMNNIYLMGHSEGAHLAGAAGRVVISSEDLIGR
;
A
#
# COMPACT_ATOMS: atom_id res chain seq x y z
N MET A 1 -1.68 -5.64 3.48
CA MET A 1 -2.54 -6.57 2.70
C MET A 1 -3.09 -5.81 1.49
N ILE A 2 -3.63 -6.47 0.47
CA ILE A 2 -4.06 -5.81 -0.78
C ILE A 2 -5.51 -6.17 -1.10
N ASN A 3 -6.40 -5.18 -1.19
CA ASN A 3 -7.81 -5.28 -1.60
C ASN A 3 -7.98 -4.80 -3.06
N PHE A 4 -9.01 -5.25 -3.77
CA PHE A 4 -9.18 -5.04 -5.23
C PHE A 4 -10.50 -4.35 -5.63
N SER A 5 -11.38 -4.04 -4.68
CA SER A 5 -12.71 -3.46 -4.90
C SER A 5 -13.37 -3.09 -3.56
N SER A 6 -14.35 -2.19 -3.58
CA SER A 6 -15.29 -1.92 -2.48
C SER A 6 -16.32 -3.04 -2.26
N THR A 7 -16.54 -3.93 -3.25
CA THR A 7 -17.63 -4.93 -3.22
C THR A 7 -17.23 -6.35 -3.69
N ASN A 8 -16.18 -6.50 -4.50
CA ASN A 8 -15.70 -7.79 -5.01
C ASN A 8 -14.17 -7.87 -4.99
N TYR A 9 -13.59 -8.19 -3.82
CA TYR A 9 -12.13 -8.23 -3.63
C TYR A 9 -11.63 -9.57 -3.09
N VAL A 10 -10.34 -9.83 -3.33
CA VAL A 10 -9.56 -10.88 -2.67
C VAL A 10 -8.48 -10.19 -1.84
N GLU A 11 -8.50 -10.30 -0.51
CA GLU A 11 -7.43 -9.73 0.33
C GLU A 11 -6.22 -10.68 0.41
N VAL A 12 -5.03 -10.19 0.04
CA VAL A 12 -3.78 -10.98 0.06
C VAL A 12 -2.69 -10.34 0.94
N SER A 13 -2.02 -11.18 1.74
CA SER A 13 -0.85 -10.81 2.55
C SER A 13 0.44 -10.80 1.72
N PHE A 14 1.41 -9.94 2.05
CA PHE A 14 2.66 -9.81 1.28
C PHE A 14 3.39 -11.14 1.04
N LYS A 15 3.44 -12.01 2.07
CA LYS A 15 4.08 -13.36 2.03
C LYS A 15 3.41 -14.36 1.07
N GLN A 16 2.36 -13.94 0.37
CA GLN A 16 1.59 -14.75 -0.57
C GLN A 16 1.24 -13.94 -1.82
N SER A 17 1.96 -12.85 -2.10
CA SER A 17 1.59 -11.88 -3.16
C SER A 17 1.58 -12.52 -4.55
N SER A 18 2.49 -13.47 -4.80
CA SER A 18 2.50 -14.32 -6.00
C SER A 18 1.19 -15.07 -6.26
N LYS A 19 0.34 -15.31 -5.25
CA LYS A 19 -0.99 -15.93 -5.47
C LYS A 19 -1.92 -15.07 -6.31
N LEU A 20 -1.70 -13.75 -6.36
CA LEU A 20 -2.59 -12.82 -7.06
C LEU A 20 -2.68 -13.11 -8.56
N VAL A 21 -1.61 -13.60 -9.20
CA VAL A 21 -1.61 -13.95 -10.64
C VAL A 21 -2.45 -15.20 -10.97
N TYR A 22 -2.92 -15.92 -9.95
CA TYR A 22 -3.88 -17.03 -10.09
C TYR A 22 -5.32 -16.62 -9.77
N THR A 23 -5.57 -15.32 -9.55
CA THR A 23 -6.91 -14.75 -9.36
C THR A 23 -7.39 -14.07 -10.64
N SER A 24 -8.70 -13.83 -10.75
CA SER A 24 -9.28 -12.99 -11.81
C SER A 24 -8.93 -11.49 -11.70
N HIS A 25 -8.24 -11.06 -10.63
CA HIS A 25 -8.02 -9.66 -10.30
C HIS A 25 -6.63 -9.12 -10.67
N ILE A 26 -5.69 -9.97 -11.11
CA ILE A 26 -4.44 -9.58 -11.78
C ILE A 26 -4.37 -10.35 -13.10
N LYS A 27 -4.15 -9.64 -14.21
CA LYS A 27 -3.78 -10.24 -15.50
C LYS A 27 -2.34 -9.83 -15.86
N LEU A 28 -1.53 -10.77 -16.34
CA LEU A 28 -0.08 -10.57 -16.55
C LEU A 28 0.26 -9.56 -17.66
N ASP A 29 -0.68 -9.35 -18.58
CA ASP A 29 -0.63 -8.42 -19.71
C ASP A 29 -1.14 -7.01 -19.37
N GLN A 30 -1.76 -6.83 -18.20
CA GLN A 30 -2.37 -5.57 -17.79
C GLN A 30 -1.47 -4.72 -16.90
N GLU A 31 -1.84 -3.45 -16.77
CA GLU A 31 -1.23 -2.54 -15.81
C GLU A 31 -1.86 -2.72 -14.42
N VAL A 32 -1.04 -2.68 -13.37
CA VAL A 32 -1.44 -2.88 -11.97
C VAL A 32 -1.30 -1.56 -11.22
N VAL A 33 -2.39 -1.04 -10.67
CA VAL A 33 -2.43 0.26 -10.00
C VAL A 33 -2.69 0.06 -8.50
N ILE A 34 -1.72 0.42 -7.67
CA ILE A 34 -1.78 0.25 -6.20
C ILE A 34 -1.93 1.60 -5.51
N VAL A 35 -3.15 1.88 -5.05
CA VAL A 35 -3.51 3.04 -4.22
C VAL A 35 -3.14 2.73 -2.76
N ILE A 36 -2.47 3.67 -2.08
CA ILE A 36 -1.92 3.45 -0.74
C ILE A 36 -2.38 4.58 0.20
N HIS A 37 -3.09 4.23 1.26
CA HIS A 37 -3.60 5.20 2.25
C HIS A 37 -2.51 5.76 3.17
N GLY A 38 -2.85 6.80 3.93
CA GLY A 38 -1.96 7.47 4.88
C GLY A 38 -2.10 7.00 6.34
N TYR A 39 -1.57 7.82 7.25
CA TYR A 39 -1.71 7.73 8.71
C TYR A 39 -3.16 7.89 9.18
N GLU A 40 -3.55 7.25 10.30
CA GLU A 40 -4.92 7.22 10.86
C GLU A 40 -6.01 6.85 9.82
N SER A 41 -5.65 6.04 8.81
CA SER A 41 -6.48 5.72 7.64
C SER A 41 -6.46 4.21 7.30
N ASN A 42 -7.26 3.79 6.32
CA ASN A 42 -7.35 2.40 5.85
C ASN A 42 -7.78 2.29 4.37
N ALA A 43 -7.73 1.08 3.81
CA ALA A 43 -8.06 0.81 2.40
C ALA A 43 -9.55 1.02 2.07
N ASP A 44 -10.43 0.93 3.07
CA ASP A 44 -11.89 0.98 2.90
C ASP A 44 -12.45 2.40 3.14
N GLU A 45 -11.57 3.40 3.35
CA GLU A 45 -11.95 4.80 3.48
C GLU A 45 -12.54 5.34 2.18
N VAL A 46 -13.58 6.18 2.31
CA VAL A 46 -14.34 6.72 1.17
C VAL A 46 -13.45 7.38 0.11
N PHE A 47 -12.36 8.06 0.50
CA PHE A 47 -11.46 8.66 -0.49
C PHE A 47 -10.61 7.64 -1.26
N ILE A 48 -10.25 6.49 -0.67
CA ILE A 48 -9.54 5.41 -1.38
C ILE A 48 -10.50 4.70 -2.34
N VAL A 49 -11.71 4.42 -1.87
CA VAL A 49 -12.79 3.83 -2.68
C VAL A 49 -13.10 4.73 -3.87
N ASN A 50 -13.37 6.03 -3.64
CA ASN A 50 -13.64 6.99 -4.70
C ASN A 50 -12.49 7.13 -5.70
N ILE A 51 -11.22 7.03 -5.26
CA ILE A 51 -10.06 7.03 -6.18
C ILE A 51 -10.10 5.80 -7.07
N ILE A 52 -10.32 4.61 -6.51
CA ILE A 52 -10.36 3.35 -7.28
C ILE A 52 -11.56 3.31 -8.23
N GLU A 53 -12.74 3.75 -7.78
CA GLU A 53 -13.93 3.84 -8.61
C GLU A 53 -13.74 4.88 -9.75
N SER A 54 -13.15 6.05 -9.49
CA SER A 54 -12.78 7.01 -10.54
C SER A 54 -11.79 6.43 -11.57
N LEU A 55 -10.85 5.60 -11.12
CA LEU A 55 -9.88 4.95 -12.00
C LEU A 55 -10.53 3.86 -12.88
N ILE A 56 -11.46 3.09 -12.32
CA ILE A 56 -12.28 2.12 -13.06
C ILE A 56 -13.16 2.84 -14.09
N GLU A 57 -13.83 3.93 -13.72
CA GLU A 57 -14.63 4.74 -14.65
C GLU A 57 -13.78 5.35 -15.79
N THR A 58 -12.54 5.74 -15.49
CA THR A 58 -11.64 6.40 -16.47
C THR A 58 -10.97 5.42 -17.43
N PHE A 59 -10.57 4.23 -16.96
CA PHE A 59 -9.70 3.31 -17.71
C PHE A 59 -10.30 1.90 -17.94
N GLY A 60 -11.39 1.56 -17.26
CA GLY A 60 -12.11 0.28 -17.39
C GLY A 60 -11.29 -0.95 -16.95
N ASP A 61 -11.76 -2.14 -17.35
CA ASP A 61 -11.16 -3.44 -17.02
C ASP A 61 -9.80 -3.72 -17.71
N ASN A 62 -9.19 -2.71 -18.34
CA ASN A 62 -7.88 -2.78 -19.00
C ASN A 62 -6.71 -2.75 -18.00
N LYS A 63 -6.96 -2.32 -16.77
CA LYS A 63 -6.00 -2.31 -15.65
C LYS A 63 -6.56 -3.15 -14.50
N SER A 64 -5.67 -3.59 -13.62
CA SER A 64 -5.97 -4.23 -12.34
C SER A 64 -5.79 -3.21 -11.21
N TYR A 65 -6.79 -3.02 -10.36
CA TYR A 65 -6.80 -1.98 -9.32
C TYR A 65 -6.66 -2.57 -7.92
N CYS A 66 -5.82 -1.95 -7.09
CA CYS A 66 -5.42 -2.44 -5.79
C CYS A 66 -5.48 -1.30 -4.75
N ALA A 67 -5.90 -1.59 -3.52
CA ALA A 67 -5.76 -0.77 -2.33
C ALA A 67 -4.83 -1.47 -1.33
N LEU A 68 -3.74 -0.82 -0.93
CA LEU A 68 -2.87 -1.34 0.12
C LEU A 68 -3.47 -1.07 1.50
N ASN A 69 -4.03 -2.10 2.12
CA ASN A 69 -4.48 -2.09 3.51
C ASN A 69 -3.28 -2.29 4.47
N TRP A 70 -2.83 -1.21 5.10
CA TRP A 70 -1.85 -1.21 6.19
C TRP A 70 -2.43 -0.54 7.45
N LYS A 71 -3.75 -0.71 7.67
CA LYS A 71 -4.53 -0.04 8.73
C LYS A 71 -3.94 -0.20 10.13
N VAL A 72 -3.44 -1.39 10.48
CA VAL A 72 -2.91 -1.69 11.82
C VAL A 72 -1.64 -0.89 12.07
N GLU A 73 -0.77 -0.85 11.07
CA GLU A 73 0.50 -0.14 11.05
C GLU A 73 0.32 1.38 10.97
N ALA A 74 -0.59 1.85 10.11
CA ALA A 74 -0.97 3.26 9.97
C ALA A 74 -1.70 3.83 11.19
N SER A 75 -2.24 2.96 12.06
CA SER A 75 -2.93 3.30 13.31
C SER A 75 -2.12 2.95 14.55
N ALA A 76 -0.85 2.53 14.42
CA ALA A 76 0.04 2.20 15.53
C ALA A 76 0.29 3.45 16.38
N TYR A 77 -0.49 3.71 17.44
CA TYR A 77 -0.49 2.96 18.70
C TYR A 77 0.88 3.02 19.40
N ILE A 78 1.26 4.24 19.76
CA ILE A 78 1.95 4.50 21.02
C ILE A 78 1.39 3.59 22.12
N GLY A 79 2.26 2.80 22.75
CA GLY A 79 1.88 1.71 23.65
C GLY A 79 1.14 2.13 24.93
N PRO A 80 0.80 1.16 25.81
CA PRO A 80 -0.07 1.38 26.98
C PRO A 80 0.43 2.43 27.99
N ILE A 81 1.69 2.86 27.90
CA ILE A 81 2.28 3.93 28.73
C ILE A 81 1.80 5.33 28.27
N ALA A 82 1.58 5.53 26.97
CA ALA A 82 1.29 6.84 26.38
C ALA A 82 -0.20 7.04 26.04
N GLN A 83 -0.99 5.97 25.90
CA GLN A 83 -2.45 6.03 25.82
C GLN A 83 -3.09 6.83 26.99
N PRO A 84 -2.71 6.62 28.27
CA PRO A 84 -3.19 7.45 29.39
C PRO A 84 -2.82 8.93 29.24
N ILE A 85 -1.63 9.24 28.73
CA ILE A 85 -1.13 10.61 28.56
C ILE A 85 -1.90 11.33 27.45
N LYS A 86 -2.11 10.68 26.30
CA LYS A 86 -2.94 11.19 25.19
C LYS A 86 -4.38 11.48 25.66
N LYS A 87 -4.96 10.60 26.49
CA LYS A 87 -6.30 10.78 27.07
C LYS A 87 -6.36 11.86 28.16
N LEU A 88 -5.31 12.01 28.97
CA LEU A 88 -5.25 12.97 30.08
C LEU A 88 -5.02 14.41 29.62
N LEU A 89 -4.17 14.61 28.61
CA LEU A 89 -3.79 15.95 28.15
C LEU A 89 -4.66 16.47 27.00
N GLY A 90 -5.30 15.59 26.22
CA GLY A 90 -6.06 15.96 25.02
C GLY A 90 -5.20 16.48 23.86
N ILE A 91 -3.89 16.60 24.05
CA ILE A 91 -2.93 17.07 23.05
C ILE A 91 -2.70 15.96 22.02
N LYS A 92 -3.04 16.20 20.75
CA LYS A 92 -2.35 15.51 19.64
C LYS A 92 -0.90 15.99 19.66
N LEU A 93 0.02 15.19 20.20
CA LEU A 93 1.46 15.45 20.04
C LEU A 93 1.87 15.08 18.62
N LEU A 94 1.57 15.99 17.69
CA LEU A 94 1.63 15.80 16.22
C LEU A 94 2.97 15.26 15.69
N GLY A 95 4.07 15.41 16.44
CA GLY A 95 5.37 14.81 16.09
C GLY A 95 5.66 13.45 16.73
N ILE A 96 5.16 13.17 17.95
CA ILE A 96 5.55 11.97 18.72
C ILE A 96 4.72 10.75 18.31
N ASP A 97 3.42 10.92 18.04
CA ASP A 97 2.57 9.83 17.55
C ASP A 97 2.86 9.48 16.08
N TYR A 98 3.43 10.43 15.32
CA TYR A 98 3.64 10.33 13.87
C TYR A 98 5.00 9.72 13.51
N PHE A 99 6.08 10.16 14.17
CA PHE A 99 7.45 9.68 13.88
C PHE A 99 7.63 8.14 13.91
N PRO A 100 7.03 7.39 14.85
CA PRO A 100 7.06 5.92 14.80
C PRO A 100 6.37 5.36 13.56
N VAL A 101 5.26 5.98 13.10
CA VAL A 101 4.54 5.54 11.89
C VAL A 101 5.37 5.80 10.63
N SER A 102 6.11 6.91 10.54
CA SER A 102 7.03 7.15 9.41
C SER A 102 8.09 6.05 9.26
N LEU A 103 8.61 5.55 10.39
CA LEU A 103 9.56 4.42 10.41
C LEU A 103 8.87 3.09 10.04
N ILE A 104 7.66 2.85 10.54
CA ILE A 104 6.86 1.67 10.21
C ILE A 104 6.47 1.67 8.72
N ALA A 105 6.07 2.81 8.15
CA ALA A 105 5.72 2.97 6.73
C ALA A 105 6.90 2.63 5.81
N ALA A 106 8.13 2.98 6.19
CA ALA A 106 9.33 2.54 5.46
C ALA A 106 9.55 1.01 5.54
N GLY A 107 9.20 0.38 6.65
CA GLY A 107 9.21 -1.08 6.81
C GLY A 107 8.14 -1.77 5.95
N VAL A 108 6.89 -1.32 6.04
CA VAL A 108 5.76 -1.84 5.22
C VAL A 108 6.03 -1.64 3.73
N GLY A 109 6.64 -0.51 3.34
CA GLY A 109 7.05 -0.25 1.97
C GLY A 109 8.19 -1.17 1.51
N SER A 110 9.11 -1.54 2.40
CA SER A 110 10.14 -2.53 2.11
C SER A 110 9.57 -3.93 1.88
N ASP A 111 8.48 -4.29 2.58
CA ASP A 111 7.76 -5.56 2.37
C ASP A 111 6.86 -5.52 1.13
N LEU A 112 6.26 -4.37 0.80
CA LEU A 112 5.61 -4.16 -0.49
C LEU A 112 6.61 -4.34 -1.64
N GLY A 113 7.81 -3.77 -1.54
CA GLY A 113 8.86 -3.94 -2.55
C GLY A 113 9.22 -5.40 -2.83
N LYS A 114 9.31 -6.24 -1.78
CA LYS A 114 9.50 -7.70 -1.93
C LYS A 114 8.32 -8.36 -2.62
N ALA A 115 7.08 -7.97 -2.29
CA ALA A 115 5.88 -8.46 -2.95
C ALA A 115 5.81 -8.08 -4.44
N LEU A 116 6.32 -6.91 -4.84
CA LEU A 116 6.45 -6.54 -6.26
C LEU A 116 7.44 -7.48 -6.99
N LEU A 117 8.54 -7.87 -6.34
CA LEU A 117 9.53 -8.80 -6.90
C LEU A 117 9.01 -10.26 -6.95
N GLU A 118 8.15 -10.67 -6.02
CA GLU A 118 7.39 -11.92 -6.10
C GLU A 118 6.41 -11.91 -7.30
N LEU A 119 5.67 -10.81 -7.50
CA LEU A 119 4.79 -10.63 -8.67
C LEU A 119 5.60 -10.63 -9.98
N LYS A 120 6.78 -10.00 -10.00
CA LYS A 120 7.71 -10.05 -11.14
C LYS A 120 8.13 -11.48 -11.47
N SER A 121 8.55 -12.23 -10.44
CA SER A 121 8.95 -13.63 -10.56
C SER A 121 7.78 -14.53 -11.01
N SER A 122 6.55 -14.06 -10.85
CA SER A 122 5.30 -14.70 -11.28
C SER A 122 4.82 -14.24 -12.68
N GLY A 123 5.57 -13.36 -13.36
CA GLY A 123 5.33 -12.93 -14.74
C GLY A 123 4.83 -11.50 -14.93
N VAL A 124 4.58 -10.72 -13.86
CA VAL A 124 4.11 -9.32 -13.98
C VAL A 124 5.26 -8.40 -14.39
N GLN A 125 5.06 -7.52 -15.36
CA GLN A 125 6.09 -6.57 -15.79
C GLN A 125 6.20 -5.39 -14.80
N MET A 126 7.40 -5.02 -14.34
CA MET A 126 7.55 -3.91 -13.37
C MET A 126 7.22 -2.54 -13.97
N ASN A 127 7.45 -2.34 -15.27
CA ASN A 127 6.98 -1.17 -16.03
C ASN A 127 5.44 -1.05 -16.12
N ASN A 128 4.70 -2.10 -15.75
CA ASN A 128 3.24 -2.08 -15.71
C ASN A 128 2.70 -1.81 -14.29
N ILE A 129 3.55 -1.68 -13.26
CA ILE A 129 3.11 -1.44 -11.86
C ILE A 129 3.23 0.04 -11.50
N TYR A 130 2.13 0.63 -11.06
CA TYR A 130 2.02 2.02 -10.63
C TYR A 130 1.64 2.10 -9.15
N LEU A 131 2.38 2.88 -8.36
CA LEU A 131 2.08 3.13 -6.94
C LEU A 131 1.57 4.55 -6.75
N MET A 132 0.36 4.71 -6.21
CA MET A 132 -0.25 6.01 -5.88
C MET A 132 -0.46 6.14 -4.37
N GLY A 133 0.52 6.74 -3.69
CA GLY A 133 0.52 6.92 -2.25
C GLY A 133 0.02 8.29 -1.79
N HIS A 134 -0.84 8.31 -0.78
CA HIS A 134 -1.29 9.52 -0.09
C HIS A 134 -0.64 9.64 1.30
N SER A 135 -0.14 10.84 1.65
CA SER A 135 0.57 11.09 2.92
C SER A 135 1.70 10.07 3.14
N GLU A 136 1.77 9.38 4.28
CA GLU A 136 2.75 8.30 4.53
C GLU A 136 2.73 7.18 3.49
N GLY A 137 1.61 6.97 2.79
CA GLY A 137 1.53 6.06 1.65
C GLY A 137 2.49 6.41 0.52
N ALA A 138 2.87 7.69 0.37
CA ALA A 138 3.89 8.12 -0.61
C ALA A 138 5.31 7.75 -0.16
N HIS A 139 5.62 7.86 1.15
CA HIS A 139 6.90 7.41 1.70
C HIS A 139 7.03 5.88 1.65
N LEU A 140 5.93 5.16 1.89
CA LEU A 140 5.79 3.72 1.70
C LEU A 140 6.05 3.32 0.24
N ALA A 141 5.41 3.99 -0.73
CA ALA A 141 5.64 3.76 -2.16
C ALA A 141 7.11 4.02 -2.55
N GLY A 142 7.71 5.11 -2.07
CA GLY A 142 9.12 5.41 -2.28
C GLY A 142 10.08 4.39 -1.65
N ALA A 143 9.70 3.76 -0.53
CA ALA A 143 10.47 2.65 0.06
C ALA A 143 10.36 1.37 -0.78
N ALA A 144 9.17 1.04 -1.30
CA ALA A 144 8.99 -0.08 -2.22
C ALA A 144 9.80 0.09 -3.51
N GLY A 145 9.77 1.28 -4.12
CA GLY A 145 10.56 1.62 -5.30
C GLY A 145 12.07 1.47 -5.07
N ARG A 146 12.58 1.90 -3.91
CA ARG A 146 14.00 1.70 -3.54
C ARG A 146 14.39 0.23 -3.47
N VAL A 147 13.53 -0.64 -2.92
CA VAL A 147 13.80 -2.10 -2.87
C VAL A 147 13.89 -2.68 -4.28
N VAL A 148 12.90 -2.40 -5.15
CA VAL A 148 12.91 -2.90 -6.54
C VAL A 148 14.15 -2.40 -7.29
N ILE A 149 14.45 -1.10 -7.25
CA ILE A 149 15.66 -0.51 -7.84
C ILE A 149 16.94 -1.22 -7.36
N SER A 150 17.07 -1.44 -6.05
CA SER A 150 18.26 -2.07 -5.45
C SER A 150 18.45 -3.55 -5.78
N SER A 151 17.42 -4.22 -6.31
CA SER A 151 17.44 -5.64 -6.65
C SER A 151 17.62 -5.93 -8.15
N GLU A 152 17.65 -4.90 -8.99
CA GLU A 152 17.61 -5.05 -10.45
C GLU A 152 18.71 -4.29 -11.21
N ASP A 153 19.64 -3.63 -10.49
CA ASP A 153 20.60 -2.66 -11.06
C ASP A 153 19.94 -1.57 -11.94
N LEU A 154 18.63 -1.32 -11.74
CA LEU A 154 17.86 -0.35 -12.50
C LEU A 154 18.22 1.07 -12.09
N ILE A 155 18.87 1.80 -13.00
CA ILE A 155 18.92 3.27 -12.92
C ILE A 155 17.47 3.78 -13.08
N GLY A 156 16.93 4.34 -12.00
CA GLY A 156 15.51 4.65 -11.86
C GLY A 156 14.95 5.63 -12.91
N ARG A 157 13.63 5.57 -13.07
CA ARG A 157 12.80 6.46 -13.89
C ARG A 157 11.67 7.04 -13.04
#